data_AF-A0A497B993-F1
#
_entry.id   AF-A0A497B993-F1
#
_cell.length_a   1.000
_cell.length_b   1.000
_cell.length_c   1.000
_cell.angle_alpha   90.00
_cell.angle_beta   90.00
_cell.angle_gamma   90.00
#
_symmetry.space_group_name_H-M   'P 1'
#
loop_
_entity.id
_entity.type
_entity.pdbx_description
1 polymer ?
#
loop_
_entity_poly.entity_id
_entity_poly.type
_entity_poly.pdbx_seq_one_letter_code
_entity_poly.pdbx_strand_id
1 'polypeptide(L)'
;MKPMEHLKQTNYWIKIFAVALVGGFLLKWAVGQNTTINEYLEAIAKTNIVVILGIELFDKVADRLDYTSWANAIYQKAGGKGDASWLGGLLLGGIAFFAVLFIMAGTMSLTFSTYTPGVLLAAMTYALYIVAPETGNAELLLILWLIAQVATGGAYLKDAINVLTLFKTFSR
;
A
#
# COMPACT_ATOMS: atom_id res chain seq x y z
N MET A 1 18.82 5.97 -20.41
CA MET A 1 17.49 5.36 -20.13
C MET A 1 17.59 3.88 -20.48
N LYS A 2 17.52 2.98 -19.48
CA LYS A 2 17.46 1.53 -19.77
C LYS A 2 16.06 1.23 -20.35
N PRO A 3 15.96 0.39 -21.39
CA PRO A 3 14.67 0.02 -21.98
C PRO A 3 13.80 -0.69 -20.94
N MET A 4 12.48 -0.50 -21.06
CA MET A 4 11.41 -1.11 -20.26
C MET A 4 11.35 -2.65 -20.47
N GLU A 5 12.45 -3.36 -20.24
CA GLU A 5 12.55 -4.81 -20.47
C GLU A 5 11.74 -5.65 -19.46
N HIS A 6 11.17 -5.04 -18.42
CA HIS A 6 10.54 -5.75 -17.30
C HIS A 6 9.01 -5.71 -17.27
N LEU A 7 8.34 -4.90 -18.12
CA LEU A 7 6.87 -4.86 -18.22
C LEU A 7 6.42 -4.65 -19.67
N LYS A 8 5.40 -5.39 -20.12
CA LYS A 8 4.72 -5.06 -21.37
C LYS A 8 4.13 -3.65 -21.24
N GLN A 9 4.39 -2.77 -22.22
CA GLN A 9 3.96 -1.37 -22.21
C GLN A 9 2.44 -1.20 -21.94
N THR A 10 1.61 -2.15 -22.39
CA THR A 10 0.17 -2.21 -22.10
C THR A 10 -0.13 -2.40 -20.61
N ASN A 11 0.60 -3.28 -19.92
CA ASN A 11 0.41 -3.54 -18.48
C ASN A 11 0.79 -2.30 -17.66
N TYR A 12 1.83 -1.57 -18.07
CA TYR A 12 2.27 -0.34 -17.41
C TYR A 12 1.16 0.72 -17.35
N TRP A 13 0.52 1.03 -18.48
CA TRP A 13 -0.55 2.02 -18.55
C TRP A 13 -1.80 1.60 -17.78
N ILE A 14 -2.13 0.31 -17.76
CA ILE A 14 -3.25 -0.23 -16.98
C ILE A 14 -2.99 -0.02 -15.48
N LYS A 15 -1.77 -0.29 -15.01
CA LYS A 15 -1.38 -0.04 -13.60
C LYS A 15 -1.50 1.44 -13.25
N ILE A 16 -0.99 2.34 -14.10
CA ILE A 16 -1.15 3.80 -13.92
C ILE A 16 -2.62 4.18 -13.81
N PHE A 17 -3.44 3.73 -14.75
CA PHE A 17 -4.86 4.09 -14.76
C PHE A 17 -5.58 3.57 -13.52
N ALA A 18 -5.30 2.33 -13.09
CA ALA A 18 -5.86 1.77 -11.88
C ALA A 18 -5.47 2.58 -10.64
N VAL A 19 -4.18 2.93 -10.49
CA VAL A 19 -3.70 3.75 -9.37
C VAL A 19 -4.30 5.16 -9.40
N ALA A 20 -4.37 5.80 -10.57
CA ALA A 20 -4.94 7.14 -10.70
C ALA A 20 -6.45 7.15 -10.37
N LEU A 21 -7.20 6.16 -10.87
CA LEU A 21 -8.64 6.07 -10.65
C LEU A 21 -8.95 5.74 -9.19
N VAL A 22 -8.33 4.67 -8.65
CA VAL A 22 -8.54 4.25 -7.26
C VAL A 22 -8.02 5.33 -6.32
N GLY A 23 -6.80 5.82 -6.53
CA GLY A 23 -6.21 6.90 -5.74
C GLY A 23 -7.03 8.18 -5.79
N GLY A 24 -7.61 8.53 -6.94
CA GLY A 24 -8.51 9.68 -7.07
C GLY A 24 -9.78 9.55 -6.23
N PHE A 25 -10.42 8.37 -6.23
CA PHE A 25 -11.58 8.12 -5.37
C PHE A 25 -11.22 8.13 -3.88
N LEU A 26 -10.08 7.55 -3.51
CA LEU A 26 -9.61 7.51 -2.13
C LEU A 26 -9.26 8.91 -1.61
N LEU A 27 -8.57 9.73 -2.41
CA LEU A 27 -8.26 11.11 -2.04
C LEU A 27 -9.52 11.97 -1.99
N LYS A 28 -10.49 11.77 -2.90
CA LYS A 28 -11.80 12.43 -2.81
C LYS A 28 -12.51 12.11 -1.50
N TRP A 29 -12.47 10.84 -1.06
CA TRP A 29 -13.01 10.45 0.24
C TRP A 29 -12.25 11.12 1.39
N ALA A 30 -10.92 11.12 1.36
CA ALA A 30 -10.08 11.71 2.41
C ALA A 30 -10.31 13.22 2.57
N VAL A 31 -10.48 13.95 1.45
CA VAL A 31 -10.88 15.37 1.46
C VAL A 31 -12.19 15.59 2.21
N GLY A 32 -13.15 14.66 2.09
CA GLY A 32 -14.42 14.72 2.82
C GLY A 32 -14.33 14.41 4.32
N GLN A 33 -13.21 13.85 4.81
CA GLN A 33 -13.01 13.48 6.22
C GLN A 33 -12.27 14.57 7.04
N ASN A 34 -11.85 15.67 6.42
CA ASN A 34 -11.06 16.73 7.05
C ASN A 34 -9.76 16.22 7.72
N THR A 35 -9.14 15.19 7.14
CA THR A 35 -7.87 14.63 7.64
C THR A 35 -6.76 15.67 7.59
N THR A 36 -6.08 15.89 8.71
CA THR A 36 -4.92 16.79 8.77
C THR A 36 -3.64 16.10 8.29
N ILE A 37 -2.69 16.90 7.79
CA ILE A 37 -1.34 16.40 7.45
C ILE A 37 -0.66 15.81 8.70
N ASN A 38 -0.92 16.37 9.89
CA ASN A 38 -0.33 15.87 11.12
C ASN A 38 -0.82 14.45 11.46
N GLU A 39 -2.13 14.19 11.38
CA GLU A 39 -2.68 12.84 11.61
C GLU A 39 -2.13 11.81 10.62
N TYR A 40 -1.93 12.21 9.36
CA TYR A 40 -1.32 11.37 8.34
C TYR A 40 0.15 11.05 8.64
N LEU A 41 0.96 12.06 8.97
CA LEU A 41 2.37 11.88 9.31
C LEU A 41 2.56 11.10 10.61
N GLU A 42 1.71 11.34 11.61
CA GLU A 42 1.68 10.57 12.85
C GLU A 42 1.35 9.10 12.59
N ALA A 43 0.36 8.81 11.74
CA ALA A 43 0.03 7.43 11.36
C ALA A 43 1.23 6.73 10.69
N ILE A 44 1.91 7.41 9.76
CA ILE A 44 3.10 6.86 9.10
C ILE A 44 4.24 6.64 10.10
N ALA A 45 4.53 7.63 10.95
CA ALA A 45 5.63 7.57 11.91
C ALA A 45 5.40 6.49 12.99
N LYS A 46 4.14 6.19 13.33
CA LYS A 46 3.79 5.10 14.25
C LYS A 46 3.87 3.71 13.61
N THR A 47 3.90 3.61 12.29
CA THR A 47 4.04 2.32 11.60
C THR A 47 5.35 1.66 12.03
N ASN A 48 5.29 0.43 12.51
CA ASN A 48 6.47 -0.31 12.92
C ASN A 48 7.40 -0.58 11.72
N ILE A 49 8.71 -0.46 11.90
CA ILE A 49 9.69 -0.58 10.83
C ILE A 49 9.66 -1.95 10.15
N VAL A 50 9.32 -3.02 10.86
CA VAL A 50 9.17 -4.36 10.30
C VAL A 50 8.06 -4.41 9.25
N VAL A 51 7.00 -3.63 9.46
CA VAL A 51 5.88 -3.51 8.53
C VAL A 51 6.32 -2.78 7.26
N ILE A 52 7.03 -1.67 7.41
CA ILE A 52 7.57 -0.90 6.27
C ILE A 52 8.49 -1.78 5.44
N LEU A 53 9.45 -2.47 6.07
CA LEU A 53 10.36 -3.39 5.37
C LEU A 53 9.62 -4.58 4.75
N GLY A 54 8.58 -5.10 5.41
CA GLY A 54 7.73 -6.16 4.89
C GLY A 54 6.96 -5.73 3.64
N ILE A 55 6.43 -4.50 3.62
CA ILE A 55 5.76 -3.94 2.44
C ILE A 55 6.75 -3.77 1.30
N GLU A 56 7.94 -3.21 1.54
CA GLU A 56 8.97 -3.04 0.51
C GLU A 56 9.42 -4.37 -0.09
N LEU A 57 9.56 -5.40 0.75
CA LEU A 57 9.87 -6.74 0.30
C LEU A 57 8.72 -7.33 -0.53
N PHE A 58 7.47 -7.13 -0.09
CA PHE A 58 6.29 -7.59 -0.81
C PHE A 58 6.17 -6.89 -2.18
N ASP A 59 6.35 -5.58 -2.24
CA ASP A 59 6.32 -4.79 -3.47
C ASP A 59 7.38 -5.27 -4.47
N LYS A 60 8.62 -5.48 -4.01
CA LYS A 60 9.70 -6.09 -4.82
C LYS A 60 9.33 -7.44 -5.40
N VAL A 61 8.61 -8.27 -4.65
CA VAL A 61 8.14 -9.58 -5.11
C VAL A 61 6.96 -9.43 -6.07
N ALA A 62 5.99 -8.57 -5.74
CA ALA A 62 4.80 -8.33 -6.55
C ALA A 62 5.15 -7.77 -7.94
N ASP A 63 6.13 -6.86 -8.02
CA ASP A 63 6.57 -6.29 -9.29
C ASP A 63 7.27 -7.35 -10.16
N ARG A 64 8.06 -8.25 -9.56
CA ARG A 64 8.73 -9.36 -10.26
C ARG A 64 7.78 -10.45 -10.76
N LEU A 65 6.67 -10.69 -10.07
CA LEU A 65 5.73 -11.76 -10.41
C LEU A 65 4.74 -11.39 -11.52
N ASP A 66 4.78 -10.15 -12.03
CA ASP A 66 3.81 -9.57 -12.95
C ASP A 66 2.37 -9.99 -12.60
N TYR A 67 1.86 -9.42 -11.51
CA TYR A 67 0.50 -9.67 -11.01
C TYR A 67 -0.62 -9.31 -12.01
N THR A 68 -0.32 -8.78 -13.18
CA THR A 68 -1.34 -8.64 -14.23
C THR A 68 -1.50 -9.94 -15.02
N SER A 69 -0.41 -10.69 -15.19
CA SER A 69 -0.35 -11.94 -15.95
C SER A 69 -0.98 -13.13 -15.19
N TRP A 70 -0.72 -13.29 -13.89
CA TRP A 70 -1.33 -14.37 -13.07
C TRP A 70 -2.87 -14.28 -13.00
N ALA A 71 -3.42 -13.08 -12.95
CA ALA A 71 -4.84 -12.80 -12.76
C ALA A 71 -5.58 -13.01 -14.07
N ASN A 72 -4.95 -12.59 -15.17
CA ASN A 72 -5.44 -12.89 -16.50
C ASN A 72 -5.44 -14.40 -16.77
N ALA A 73 -4.41 -15.14 -16.31
CA ALA A 73 -4.36 -16.59 -16.43
C ALA A 73 -5.48 -17.29 -15.63
N ILE A 74 -5.80 -16.81 -14.41
CA ILE A 74 -6.92 -17.31 -13.63
C ILE A 74 -8.26 -16.98 -14.31
N TYR A 75 -8.42 -15.75 -14.80
CA TYR A 75 -9.63 -15.31 -15.50
C TYR A 75 -9.91 -16.15 -16.76
N GLN A 76 -8.88 -16.41 -17.56
CA GLN A 76 -8.99 -17.27 -18.74
C GLN A 76 -9.32 -18.73 -18.38
N LYS A 77 -8.71 -19.26 -17.31
CA LYS A 77 -9.03 -20.60 -16.79
C LYS A 77 -10.46 -20.72 -16.27
N ALA A 78 -11.03 -19.63 -15.76
CA ALA A 78 -12.43 -19.55 -15.32
C ALA A 78 -13.43 -19.39 -16.48
N GLY A 79 -12.98 -19.47 -17.74
CA GLY A 79 -13.82 -19.33 -18.93
C GLY A 79 -14.05 -17.88 -19.38
N GLY A 80 -13.34 -16.92 -18.79
CA GLY A 80 -13.35 -15.54 -19.19
C GLY A 80 -12.84 -15.34 -20.63
N LYS A 81 -13.53 -14.50 -21.41
CA LYS A 81 -13.09 -14.06 -22.74
C LYS A 81 -12.60 -12.61 -22.63
N GLY A 82 -11.42 -12.31 -23.14
CA GLY A 82 -10.81 -10.96 -23.11
C GLY A 82 -9.65 -10.80 -22.13
N ASP A 83 -9.13 -9.56 -22.02
CA ASP A 83 -8.03 -9.21 -21.11
C ASP A 83 -8.57 -8.66 -19.77
N ALA A 84 -8.25 -9.37 -18.69
CA ALA A 84 -8.62 -9.01 -17.32
C ALA A 84 -7.42 -8.58 -16.47
N SER A 85 -6.31 -8.17 -17.10
CA SER A 85 -5.10 -7.67 -16.44
C SER A 85 -5.37 -6.59 -15.37
N TRP A 86 -6.38 -5.73 -15.58
CA TRP A 86 -6.80 -4.69 -14.64
C TRP A 86 -7.42 -5.23 -13.33
N LEU A 87 -8.09 -6.39 -13.36
CA LEU A 87 -8.64 -7.03 -12.16
C LEU A 87 -7.53 -7.51 -11.22
N GLY A 88 -6.38 -7.92 -11.77
CA GLY A 88 -5.22 -8.33 -10.98
C GLY A 88 -4.70 -7.21 -10.08
N GLY A 89 -4.60 -5.99 -10.61
CA GLY A 89 -4.17 -4.82 -9.82
C GLY A 89 -5.20 -4.41 -8.77
N LEU A 90 -6.50 -4.50 -9.10
CA LEU A 90 -7.56 -4.17 -8.16
C LEU A 90 -7.66 -5.17 -7.00
N LEU A 91 -7.52 -6.46 -7.28
CA LEU A 91 -7.49 -7.52 -6.27
C LEU A 91 -6.24 -7.43 -5.40
N LEU A 92 -5.05 -7.28 -6.01
CA LEU A 92 -3.80 -7.15 -5.26
C LEU A 92 -3.82 -5.89 -4.40
N GLY A 93 -4.30 -4.77 -4.93
CA GLY A 93 -4.46 -3.52 -4.19
C GLY A 93 -5.45 -3.63 -3.03
N GLY A 94 -6.57 -4.31 -3.23
CA GLY A 94 -7.52 -4.59 -2.15
C GLY A 94 -6.91 -5.45 -1.05
N ILE A 95 -6.23 -6.55 -1.41
CA ILE A 95 -5.54 -7.43 -0.44
C ILE A 95 -4.45 -6.66 0.30
N ALA A 96 -3.63 -5.91 -0.42
CA ALA A 96 -2.57 -5.08 0.14
C ALA A 96 -3.13 -4.03 1.11
N PHE A 97 -4.22 -3.34 0.72
CA PHE A 97 -4.90 -2.38 1.58
C PHE A 97 -5.40 -3.01 2.87
N PHE A 98 -6.15 -4.11 2.81
CA PHE A 98 -6.66 -4.75 4.02
C PHE A 98 -5.54 -5.35 4.88
N ALA A 99 -4.49 -5.90 4.28
CA ALA A 99 -3.33 -6.41 5.01
C ALA A 99 -2.58 -5.29 5.74
N VAL A 100 -2.29 -4.19 5.05
CA VAL A 100 -1.65 -3.02 5.65
C VAL A 100 -2.53 -2.43 6.74
N LEU A 101 -3.82 -2.22 6.46
CA LEU A 101 -4.77 -1.66 7.41
C LEU A 101 -4.82 -2.52 8.67
N PHE A 102 -4.94 -3.85 8.52
CA PHE A 102 -4.91 -4.80 9.63
C PHE A 102 -3.65 -4.66 10.48
N ILE A 103 -2.48 -4.53 9.84
CA ILE A 103 -1.21 -4.41 10.55
C ILE A 103 -1.08 -3.05 11.27
N MET A 104 -1.50 -1.95 10.64
CA MET A 104 -1.46 -0.61 11.25
C MET A 104 -2.47 -0.46 12.38
N ALA A 105 -3.64 -1.07 12.22
CA ALA A 105 -4.74 -1.06 13.17
C ALA A 105 -4.52 -1.99 14.37
N GLY A 106 -3.86 -3.14 14.14
CA GLY A 106 -3.78 -4.24 15.09
C GLY A 106 -5.06 -5.03 15.29
N THR A 107 -6.12 -4.76 14.54
CA THR A 107 -7.41 -5.43 14.71
C THR A 107 -7.99 -5.86 13.38
N MET A 108 -8.69 -7.00 13.36
CA MET A 108 -9.46 -7.47 12.19
C MET A 108 -10.79 -6.73 12.03
N SER A 109 -11.07 -5.69 12.84
CA SER A 109 -12.31 -4.94 12.69
C SER A 109 -12.27 -4.21 11.35
N LEU A 110 -13.02 -4.68 10.37
CA LEU A 110 -13.20 -4.00 9.08
C LEU A 110 -14.19 -2.83 9.18
N THR A 111 -14.48 -2.38 10.40
CA THR A 111 -15.36 -1.25 10.65
C THR A 111 -14.56 0.04 10.43
N PHE A 112 -14.72 0.67 9.26
CA PHE A 112 -13.96 1.88 8.92
C PHE A 112 -14.12 3.04 9.93
N SER A 113 -15.23 3.09 10.68
CA SER A 113 -15.45 4.12 11.71
C SER A 113 -14.58 3.96 12.96
N THR A 114 -13.88 2.84 13.13
CA THR A 114 -12.96 2.64 14.27
C THR A 114 -11.55 3.16 14.01
N TYR A 115 -11.26 3.57 12.78
CA TYR A 115 -9.94 4.07 12.38
C TYR A 115 -9.95 5.59 12.23
N THR A 116 -8.86 6.24 12.65
CA THR A 116 -8.70 7.65 12.36
C THR A 116 -8.52 7.84 10.85
N PRO A 117 -9.04 8.95 10.28
CA PRO A 117 -8.86 9.24 8.86
C PRO A 117 -7.38 9.25 8.43
N GLY A 118 -6.46 9.66 9.30
CA GLY A 118 -5.01 9.61 9.06
C GLY A 118 -4.45 8.20 8.88
N VAL A 119 -4.89 7.24 9.71
CA VAL A 119 -4.49 5.82 9.57
C VAL A 119 -5.03 5.22 8.29
N LEU A 120 -6.28 5.50 7.95
CA LEU A 120 -6.88 5.05 6.69
C LEU A 120 -6.15 5.63 5.49
N LEU A 121 -5.83 6.93 5.52
CA LEU A 121 -5.07 7.58 4.44
C LEU A 121 -3.67 6.98 4.30
N ALA A 122 -2.96 6.71 5.40
CA ALA A 122 -1.65 6.06 5.35
C ALA A 122 -1.73 4.64 4.76
N ALA A 123 -2.71 3.84 5.18
CA ALA A 123 -2.93 2.51 4.64
C ALA A 123 -3.27 2.55 3.14
N MET A 124 -4.07 3.53 2.71
CA MET A 124 -4.37 3.79 1.29
C MET A 124 -3.09 4.13 0.51
N THR A 125 -2.23 5.01 1.04
CA THR A 125 -0.95 5.35 0.41
C THR A 125 -0.08 4.11 0.21
N TYR A 126 0.06 3.26 1.22
CA TYR A 126 0.90 2.05 1.13
C TYR A 126 0.30 1.03 0.14
N ALA A 127 -1.02 0.90 0.10
CA ALA A 127 -1.68 0.00 -0.84
C ALA A 127 -1.52 0.47 -2.30
N LEU A 128 -1.68 1.77 -2.55
CA LEU A 128 -1.46 2.35 -3.87
C LEU A 128 0.00 2.22 -4.30
N TYR A 129 0.95 2.35 -3.36
CA TYR A 129 2.36 2.13 -3.61
C TYR A 129 2.64 0.71 -4.14
N ILE A 130 2.14 -0.32 -3.47
CA ILE A 130 2.35 -1.73 -3.87
C ILE A 130 1.82 -2.05 -5.28
N VAL A 131 0.79 -1.32 -5.74
CA VAL A 131 0.16 -1.54 -7.05
C VAL A 131 0.75 -0.61 -8.12
N ALA A 132 1.45 0.45 -7.71
CA ALA A 132 2.04 1.38 -8.65
C ALA A 132 3.09 0.68 -9.53
N PRO A 133 3.24 1.11 -10.80
CA PRO A 133 4.21 0.51 -11.68
C PRO A 133 5.63 0.86 -11.24
N GLU A 134 6.53 -0.13 -11.31
CA GLU A 134 7.99 0.04 -11.14
C GLU A 134 8.44 0.54 -9.75
N THR A 135 7.59 0.44 -8.72
CA THR A 135 7.92 0.81 -7.33
C THR A 135 8.94 -0.12 -6.68
N GLY A 136 8.99 -1.39 -7.09
CA GLY A 136 9.90 -2.39 -6.53
C GLY A 136 11.40 -2.13 -6.73
N ASN A 137 11.78 -1.04 -7.40
CA ASN A 137 13.18 -0.68 -7.65
C ASN A 137 13.80 0.20 -6.56
N ALA A 138 13.01 0.89 -5.74
CA ALA A 138 13.50 1.83 -4.72
C ALA A 138 12.66 1.74 -3.45
N GLU A 139 13.26 1.98 -2.28
CA GLU A 139 12.58 1.90 -0.99
C GLU A 139 11.82 3.19 -0.64
N LEU A 140 10.82 3.55 -1.45
CA LEU A 140 10.12 4.83 -1.32
C LEU A 140 9.26 4.92 -0.05
N LEU A 141 8.67 3.82 0.43
CA LEU A 141 7.94 3.83 1.70
C LEU A 141 8.88 3.93 2.90
N LEU A 142 10.06 3.33 2.83
CA LEU A 142 11.09 3.54 3.86
C LEU A 142 11.51 5.02 3.92
N ILE A 143 11.71 5.64 2.76
CA ILE A 143 12.01 7.08 2.67
C ILE A 143 10.86 7.91 3.25
N LEU A 144 9.60 7.61 2.88
CA LEU A 144 8.42 8.28 3.40
C LEU A 144 8.31 8.13 4.93
N TRP A 145 8.60 6.95 5.46
CA TRP A 145 8.62 6.70 6.89
C TRP A 145 9.68 7.53 7.60
N LEU A 146 10.90 7.61 7.06
CA LEU A 146 11.96 8.47 7.60
C LEU A 146 11.57 9.95 7.57
N ILE A 147 10.95 10.43 6.49
CA ILE A 147 10.42 11.79 6.39
C ILE A 147 9.39 12.04 7.51
N ALA A 148 8.49 11.09 7.76
CA ALA A 148 7.50 11.21 8.84
C ALA A 148 8.15 11.22 10.23
N GLN A 149 9.22 10.45 10.46
CA GLN A 149 9.99 10.54 11.70
C GLN A 149 10.61 11.93 11.87
N VAL A 150 11.22 12.48 10.82
CA VAL A 150 11.80 13.85 10.87
C VAL A 150 10.70 14.88 11.13
N ALA A 151 9.57 14.80 10.43
CA ALA A 151 8.46 15.75 10.57
C ALA A 151 7.80 15.71 11.96
N THR A 152 7.84 14.55 12.63
CA THR A 152 7.32 14.37 14.01
C THR A 152 8.40 14.58 15.08
N GLY A 153 9.60 15.04 14.70
CA GLY A 153 10.72 15.23 15.64
C GLY A 153 11.22 13.94 16.28
N GLY A 154 10.96 12.79 15.66
CA GLY A 154 11.31 11.46 16.18
C GLY A 154 10.47 11.00 17.37
N ALA A 155 9.33 11.65 17.64
CA ALA A 155 8.47 11.35 18.79
C ALA A 155 8.05 9.87 18.88
N TYR A 156 7.94 9.20 17.73
CA TYR A 156 7.48 7.81 17.62
C TYR A 156 8.60 6.81 17.29
N LEU A 157 9.83 7.29 17.06
CA LEU A 157 10.91 6.47 16.51
C LEU A 157 11.22 5.25 17.39
N LYS A 158 11.33 5.47 18.70
CA LYS A 158 11.67 4.42 19.68
C LYS A 158 10.68 3.25 19.65
N ASP A 159 9.39 3.56 19.60
CA ASP A 159 8.34 2.55 19.57
C ASP A 159 8.22 1.91 18.18
N ALA A 160 8.40 2.70 17.12
CA ALA A 160 8.31 2.23 15.75
C ALA A 160 9.45 1.27 15.34
N ILE A 161 10.66 1.44 15.87
CA ILE A 161 11.79 0.52 15.60
C ILE A 161 11.78 -0.72 16.50
N ASN A 162 11.02 -0.70 17.59
CA ASN A 162 10.99 -1.80 18.54
C ASN A 162 10.09 -2.92 18.02
N VAL A 163 10.67 -4.04 17.59
CA VAL A 163 9.93 -5.19 17.06
C VAL A 163 8.84 -5.70 18.01
N LEU A 164 9.03 -5.56 19.33
CA LEU A 164 8.04 -6.01 20.32
C LEU A 164 6.75 -5.18 20.30
N THR A 165 6.78 -3.93 19.82
CA THR A 165 5.57 -3.12 19.73
C THR A 165 4.61 -3.67 18.67
N LEU A 166 5.13 -4.27 17.60
CA LEU A 166 4.32 -4.95 16.58
C LEU A 166 3.48 -6.08 17.21
N PHE A 167 4.07 -6.92 18.06
CA PHE A 167 3.34 -8.02 18.68
C PHE A 167 2.31 -7.54 19.71
N LYS A 168 2.59 -6.44 20.42
CA LYS A 168 1.63 -5.80 21.34
C LYS A 168 0.40 -5.26 20.61
N THR A 169 0.56 -4.85 19.35
CA THR A 169 -0.54 -4.38 18.51
C THR A 169 -1.57 -5.49 18.24
N PHE A 170 -1.15 -6.77 18.21
CA PHE A 170 -2.03 -7.93 17.98
C PHE A 170 -2.50 -8.64 19.25
N SER A 171 -1.98 -8.29 20.43
CA SER A 171 -2.30 -8.95 21.70
C SER A 171 -3.44 -8.27 22.47
N ARG A 172 -4.23 -7.41 21.82
CA ARG A 172 -5.39 -6.71 22.37
C ARG A 172 -6.68 -7.35 21.89
#